data_AF-A0A812SZW7-F1
#
_entry.id   AF-A0A812SZW7-F1
#
_cell.length_a   1.000
_cell.length_b   1.000
_cell.length_c   1.000
_cell.angle_alpha   90.00
_cell.angle_beta   90.00
_cell.angle_gamma   90.00
#
_symmetry.space_group_name_H-M   'P 1'
#
loop_
_entity.id
_entity.type
_entity.pdbx_description
1 polymer ?
#
loop_
_entity_poly.entity_id
_entity_poly.type
_entity_poly.pdbx_seq_one_letter_code
_entity_poly.pdbx_strand_id
1 'polypeptide(L)'
;MALSEDAVREQLKNVIDPELFVNIVDLGLIYNVNFEDIEESEDKKVLIDMTMTSPACPAGPQLIGGAKQFVSQMEGVGDVDVKIVMDPPWGDGLLGISLPNSYPRSVFIYELITGGGLYAVDGSPSPSGSLLKEGTAMLAALASDFAAIDGVSVTVLKDSRLDVLEVEAAQQITVRSADEEREAFRQAVRSTDATLIIAPEFDGLHLRRTLWAEEDGAFLLSPGSDFVGIAGCKWECFHRWRLGN
;
A
#
# COMPACT_ATOMS: atom_id res chain seq x y z
N MET A 1 -20.02 15.76 28.78
CA MET A 1 -20.79 15.14 27.67
C MET A 1 -21.42 13.88 28.26
N ALA A 2 -22.68 13.55 27.98
CA ALA A 2 -23.27 12.34 28.55
C ALA A 2 -22.49 11.10 28.08
N LEU A 3 -22.13 10.21 28.99
CA LEU A 3 -21.48 8.95 28.68
C LEU A 3 -22.37 8.14 27.71
N SER A 4 -21.86 7.86 26.53
CA SER A 4 -22.57 7.19 25.43
C SER A 4 -21.60 6.34 24.61
N GLU A 5 -22.12 5.36 23.87
CA GLU A 5 -21.29 4.50 23.00
C GLU A 5 -20.48 5.34 22.01
N ASP A 6 -21.09 6.33 21.36
CA ASP A 6 -20.39 7.22 20.41
C ASP A 6 -19.25 7.98 21.08
N ALA A 7 -19.46 8.49 22.30
CA ALA A 7 -18.41 9.19 23.04
C ALA A 7 -17.24 8.25 23.40
N VAL A 8 -17.51 7.00 23.76
CA VAL A 8 -16.48 5.99 24.03
C VAL A 8 -15.73 5.64 22.75
N ARG A 9 -16.45 5.43 21.63
CA ARG A 9 -15.83 5.17 20.32
C ARG A 9 -14.94 6.33 19.88
N GLU A 10 -15.38 7.58 20.03
CA GLU A 10 -14.52 8.74 19.73
C GLU A 10 -13.26 8.76 20.60
N GLN A 11 -13.38 8.44 21.89
CA GLN A 11 -12.22 8.38 22.77
C GLN A 11 -11.24 7.25 22.40
N LEU A 12 -11.75 6.10 21.94
CA LEU A 12 -10.95 4.95 21.50
C LEU A 12 -10.16 5.23 20.21
N LYS A 13 -10.50 6.26 19.43
CA LYS A 13 -9.69 6.69 18.27
C LYS A 13 -8.28 7.16 18.63
N ASN A 14 -8.02 7.45 19.91
CA ASN A 14 -6.67 7.79 20.37
C ASN A 14 -5.74 6.57 20.49
N VAL A 15 -6.28 5.34 20.40
CA VAL A 15 -5.49 4.11 20.43
C VAL A 15 -5.12 3.74 19.00
N ILE A 16 -3.82 3.81 18.69
CA ILE A 16 -3.27 3.53 17.36
C ILE A 16 -2.63 2.14 17.34
N ASP A 17 -2.94 1.36 16.30
CA ASP A 17 -2.27 0.10 16.05
C ASP A 17 -0.80 0.34 15.64
N PRO A 18 0.18 -0.26 16.35
CA PRO A 18 1.59 0.00 16.11
C PRO A 18 2.13 -0.61 14.81
N GLU A 19 1.41 -1.54 14.19
CA GLU A 19 1.79 -2.19 12.94
C GLU A 19 1.15 -1.50 11.72
N LEU A 20 -0.14 -1.14 11.83
CA LEU A 20 -0.92 -0.54 10.74
C LEU A 20 -0.98 0.99 10.78
N PHE A 21 -0.61 1.63 11.90
CA PHE A 21 -0.63 3.08 12.10
C PHE A 21 -2.01 3.75 11.90
N VAL A 22 -3.10 2.97 12.04
CA VAL A 22 -4.49 3.42 12.02
C VAL A 22 -5.11 3.19 13.40
N ASN A 23 -6.10 4.00 13.78
CA ASN A 23 -6.77 3.81 15.07
C ASN A 23 -7.68 2.58 15.08
N ILE A 24 -7.87 2.00 16.28
CA ILE A 24 -8.59 0.73 16.45
C ILE A 24 -10.08 0.80 16.08
N VAL A 25 -10.68 2.00 16.05
CA VAL A 25 -12.09 2.20 15.70
C VAL A 25 -12.26 2.18 14.18
N ASP A 26 -11.42 2.93 13.47
CA ASP A 26 -11.43 2.98 12.01
C ASP A 26 -11.01 1.63 11.41
N LEU A 27 -10.10 0.91 12.08
CA LEU A 27 -9.77 -0.49 11.75
C LEU A 27 -10.93 -1.47 11.97
N GLY A 28 -12.01 -1.05 12.64
CA GLY A 28 -13.15 -1.93 12.93
C GLY A 28 -12.85 -2.98 14.00
N LEU A 29 -11.89 -2.72 14.90
CA LEU A 29 -11.56 -3.65 15.97
C LEU A 29 -12.57 -3.62 17.12
N ILE A 30 -13.37 -2.56 17.25
CA ILE A 30 -14.37 -2.41 18.31
C ILE A 30 -15.72 -2.97 17.85
N TYR A 31 -16.16 -4.07 18.44
CA TYR A 31 -17.42 -4.72 18.09
C TYR A 31 -18.58 -4.13 18.88
N ASN A 32 -18.49 -4.16 20.20
CA ASN A 32 -19.56 -3.68 21.09
C ASN A 32 -18.99 -2.82 22.23
N VAL A 33 -19.76 -1.81 22.63
CA VAL A 33 -19.55 -1.06 23.86
C VAL A 33 -20.83 -1.12 24.69
N ASN A 34 -20.74 -1.72 25.86
CA ASN A 34 -21.86 -1.83 26.81
C ASN A 34 -21.55 -1.07 28.10
N PHE A 35 -22.61 -0.71 28.83
CA PHE A 35 -22.52 0.00 30.08
C PHE A 35 -23.26 -0.78 31.17
N GLU A 36 -22.58 -1.03 32.28
CA GLU A 36 -23.18 -1.60 33.49
C GLU A 36 -23.15 -0.56 34.60
N ASP A 37 -24.21 -0.50 35.39
CA ASP A 37 -24.26 0.36 36.57
C ASP A 37 -23.43 -0.27 37.70
N ILE A 38 -22.66 0.55 38.43
CA ILE A 38 -21.86 0.09 39.57
C ILE A 38 -22.68 0.27 40.84
N GLU A 39 -22.77 -0.76 41.69
CA GLU A 39 -23.47 -0.66 42.97
C GLU A 39 -22.89 0.50 43.80
N GLU A 40 -23.77 1.38 44.30
CA GLU A 40 -23.43 2.53 45.14
C GLU A 40 -22.56 3.63 44.47
N SER A 41 -22.52 3.70 43.13
CA SER A 41 -21.87 4.80 42.40
C SER A 41 -22.78 5.39 41.31
N GLU A 42 -22.59 6.68 40.99
CA GLU A 42 -23.19 7.30 39.79
C GLU A 42 -22.39 6.98 38.52
N ASP A 43 -21.17 6.45 38.67
CA ASP A 43 -20.30 6.05 37.57
C ASP A 43 -20.70 4.68 37.01
N LYS A 44 -20.35 4.47 35.73
CA LYS A 44 -20.62 3.22 35.01
C LYS A 44 -19.36 2.42 34.76
N LYS A 45 -19.52 1.10 34.71
CA LYS A 45 -18.53 0.19 34.17
C LYS A 45 -18.71 0.08 32.65
N VAL A 46 -17.65 0.35 31.90
CA VAL A 46 -17.65 0.24 30.44
C VAL A 46 -17.08 -1.12 30.05
N LEU A 47 -17.86 -1.89 29.29
CA LEU A 47 -17.45 -3.18 28.75
C LEU A 47 -17.21 -3.04 27.25
N ILE A 48 -16.00 -3.37 26.80
CA ILE A 48 -15.60 -3.27 25.40
C ILE A 48 -15.28 -4.67 24.89
N ASP A 49 -16.06 -5.14 23.93
CA ASP A 49 -15.72 -6.32 23.14
C ASP A 49 -14.95 -5.85 21.91
N MET A 50 -13.68 -6.26 21.80
CA MET A 50 -12.85 -5.95 20.64
C MET A 50 -12.20 -7.20 20.05
N THR A 51 -11.78 -7.12 18.79
CA THR A 51 -11.05 -8.17 18.10
C THR A 51 -9.60 -7.74 17.81
N MET A 52 -8.84 -8.60 17.14
CA MET A 52 -7.47 -8.35 16.70
C MET A 52 -7.32 -8.70 15.23
N THR A 53 -6.38 -8.03 14.55
CA THR A 53 -6.03 -8.33 13.16
C THR A 53 -5.49 -9.75 12.98
N SER A 54 -4.93 -10.35 14.04
CA SER A 54 -4.54 -11.75 14.07
C SER A 54 -4.65 -12.37 15.48
N PRO A 55 -4.91 -13.70 15.60
CA PRO A 55 -5.04 -14.38 16.89
C PRO A 55 -3.78 -14.36 17.78
N ALA A 56 -2.61 -14.13 17.18
CA ALA A 56 -1.31 -14.15 17.85
C ALA A 56 -0.62 -12.77 17.82
N CYS A 57 -1.38 -11.69 17.65
CA CYS A 57 -0.82 -10.34 17.56
C CYS A 57 -0.04 -9.98 18.85
N PRO A 58 1.28 -9.71 18.76
CA PRO A 58 2.10 -9.37 19.94
C PRO A 58 1.69 -8.02 20.55
N ALA A 59 1.05 -7.14 19.77
CA ALA A 59 0.57 -5.84 20.23
C ALA A 59 -0.74 -5.89 21.03
N GLY A 60 -1.43 -7.04 21.13
CA GLY A 60 -2.71 -7.17 21.81
C GLY A 60 -2.75 -6.58 23.23
N PRO A 61 -1.79 -6.88 24.12
CA PRO A 61 -1.75 -6.30 25.47
C PRO A 61 -1.60 -4.77 25.46
N GLN A 62 -0.88 -4.21 24.48
CA GLN A 62 -0.70 -2.76 24.34
C GLN A 62 -2.02 -2.09 23.92
N LEU A 63 -2.76 -2.67 22.98
CA LEU A 63 -4.05 -2.14 22.52
C LEU A 63 -5.09 -2.18 23.63
N ILE A 64 -5.15 -3.29 24.38
CA ILE A 64 -6.02 -3.43 25.56
C ILE A 64 -5.68 -2.37 26.61
N GLY A 65 -4.38 -2.21 26.91
CA GLY A 65 -3.91 -1.21 27.86
C GLY A 65 -4.26 0.22 27.44
N GLY A 66 -4.07 0.54 26.17
CA GLY A 66 -4.45 1.83 25.58
C GLY A 66 -5.95 2.08 25.71
N ALA A 67 -6.79 1.13 25.31
CA ALA A 67 -8.25 1.26 25.40
C ALA A 67 -8.71 1.55 26.84
N LYS A 68 -8.21 0.78 27.82
CA LYS A 68 -8.51 1.01 29.25
C LYS A 68 -8.03 2.39 29.70
N GLN A 69 -6.82 2.78 29.32
CA GLN A 69 -6.23 4.07 29.72
C GLN A 69 -7.02 5.27 29.18
N PHE A 70 -7.44 5.25 27.91
CA PHE A 70 -8.13 6.40 27.32
C PHE A 70 -9.59 6.51 27.79
N VAL A 71 -10.30 5.39 27.93
CA VAL A 71 -11.71 5.38 28.33
C VAL A 71 -11.88 5.67 29.82
N SER A 72 -10.96 5.21 30.68
CA SER A 72 -10.99 5.52 32.12
C SER A 72 -10.80 7.01 32.46
N GLN A 73 -10.36 7.83 31.50
CA GLN A 73 -10.24 9.29 31.67
C GLN A 73 -11.55 10.03 31.38
N MET A 74 -12.59 9.33 30.90
CA MET A 74 -13.88 9.94 30.61
C MET A 74 -14.70 10.17 31.89
N GLU A 75 -15.42 11.28 31.92
CA GLU A 75 -16.35 11.60 33.01
C GLU A 75 -17.50 10.57 33.07
N GLY A 76 -17.80 10.05 34.25
CA GLY A 76 -18.82 9.03 34.48
C GLY A 76 -18.37 7.58 34.27
N VAL A 77 -17.07 7.33 34.07
CA VAL A 77 -16.50 5.98 33.94
C VAL A 77 -15.78 5.59 35.23
N GLY A 78 -16.27 4.55 35.90
CA GLY A 78 -15.69 4.04 37.15
C GLY A 78 -14.76 2.84 36.95
N ASP A 79 -15.04 2.00 35.95
CA ASP A 79 -14.22 0.83 35.61
C ASP A 79 -14.30 0.55 34.09
N VAL A 80 -13.24 -0.04 33.53
CA VAL A 80 -13.18 -0.41 32.11
C VAL A 80 -12.69 -1.85 31.98
N ASP A 81 -13.55 -2.70 31.43
CA ASP A 81 -13.18 -4.05 31.04
C ASP A 81 -13.12 -4.18 29.51
N VAL A 82 -12.07 -4.81 29.03
CA VAL A 82 -11.81 -4.99 27.59
C VAL A 82 -11.58 -6.46 27.36
N LYS A 83 -12.45 -7.06 26.56
CA LYS A 83 -12.44 -8.49 26.24
C LYS A 83 -12.12 -8.68 24.77
N ILE A 84 -11.21 -9.62 24.51
CA ILE A 84 -10.90 -10.04 23.14
C ILE A 84 -11.87 -11.14 22.71
N VAL A 85 -12.56 -10.88 21.60
CA VAL A 85 -13.45 -11.82 20.91
C VAL A 85 -12.93 -12.08 19.50
N MET A 86 -12.83 -13.37 19.15
CA MET A 86 -12.32 -13.84 17.84
C MET A 86 -13.45 -14.33 16.92
N ASP A 87 -14.69 -14.23 17.37
CA ASP A 87 -15.88 -14.62 16.60
C ASP A 87 -16.88 -13.45 16.60
N PRO A 88 -17.18 -12.85 15.42
CA PRO A 88 -16.60 -13.17 14.11
C PRO A 88 -15.10 -12.81 14.02
N PRO A 89 -14.31 -13.51 13.18
CA PRO A 89 -12.94 -13.12 12.92
C PRO A 89 -12.92 -11.75 12.23
N TRP A 90 -11.87 -10.96 12.52
CA TRP A 90 -11.66 -9.69 11.85
C TRP A 90 -11.44 -9.89 10.34
N GLY A 91 -12.01 -9.01 9.50
CA GLY A 91 -11.88 -9.04 8.05
C GLY A 91 -12.56 -7.85 7.36
N ASP A 92 -12.45 -7.76 6.03
CA ASP A 92 -12.81 -6.60 5.21
C ASP A 92 -14.22 -6.02 5.45
N GLY A 93 -15.18 -6.85 5.87
CA GLY A 93 -16.56 -6.42 6.12
C GLY A 93 -16.79 -5.66 7.44
N LEU A 94 -15.78 -5.56 8.31
CA LEU A 94 -15.90 -4.95 9.64
C LEU A 94 -15.19 -3.59 9.76
N LEU A 95 -14.47 -3.18 8.73
CA LEU A 95 -13.86 -1.85 8.65
C LEU A 95 -14.97 -0.79 8.69
N GLY A 96 -14.99 0.01 9.77
CA GLY A 96 -15.97 1.09 9.98
C GLY A 96 -15.80 2.28 9.03
N ILE A 97 -14.73 2.25 8.23
CA ILE A 97 -14.51 3.10 7.09
C ILE A 97 -15.00 2.39 5.83
N SER A 98 -15.86 3.05 5.04
CA SER A 98 -15.91 2.76 3.61
C SER A 98 -14.53 3.12 3.08
N LEU A 99 -13.63 2.15 3.01
CA LEU A 99 -12.34 2.34 2.35
C LEU A 99 -12.66 2.92 0.97
N PRO A 100 -12.21 4.14 0.65
CA PRO A 100 -12.54 4.77 -0.62
C PRO A 100 -11.88 3.97 -1.72
N ASN A 101 -12.54 2.93 -2.27
CA ASN A 101 -11.89 1.93 -3.14
C ASN A 101 -10.48 1.57 -2.63
N SER A 102 -10.40 0.73 -1.61
CA SER A 102 -9.24 0.49 -0.73
C SER A 102 -7.87 0.22 -1.37
N TYR A 103 -7.83 -0.02 -2.67
CA TYR A 103 -6.64 -0.31 -3.46
C TYR A 103 -6.88 0.15 -4.91
N PRO A 104 -5.81 0.49 -5.65
CA PRO A 104 -5.92 0.91 -7.05
C PRO A 104 -6.66 -0.14 -7.88
N ARG A 105 -7.69 0.28 -8.62
CA ARG A 105 -8.48 -0.59 -9.51
C ARG A 105 -7.83 -0.74 -10.88
N SER A 106 -6.91 0.17 -11.20
CA SER A 106 -6.09 0.13 -12.41
C SER A 106 -4.63 0.37 -12.05
N VAL A 107 -3.75 -0.55 -12.45
CA VAL A 107 -2.33 -0.50 -12.15
C VAL A 107 -1.55 -0.53 -13.46
N PHE A 108 -0.67 0.45 -13.65
CA PHE A 108 0.31 0.45 -14.72
C PHE A 108 1.61 -0.18 -14.22
N ILE A 109 2.01 -1.30 -14.82
CA ILE A 109 3.29 -1.95 -14.54
C ILE A 109 4.19 -1.76 -15.76
N TYR A 110 5.28 -1.04 -15.57
CA TYR A 110 6.26 -0.79 -16.62
C TYR A 110 7.55 -1.54 -16.34
N GLU A 111 7.95 -2.42 -17.25
CA GLU A 111 9.30 -2.99 -17.26
C GLU A 111 10.07 -2.48 -18.48
N LEU A 112 11.26 -1.93 -18.27
CA LEU A 112 11.98 -1.15 -19.27
C LEU A 112 12.38 -1.96 -20.51
N ILE A 113 12.86 -3.19 -20.32
CA ILE A 113 13.40 -4.02 -21.41
C ILE A 113 12.26 -4.52 -22.32
N THR A 114 11.15 -4.93 -21.74
CA THR A 114 9.96 -5.41 -22.44
C THR A 114 9.03 -4.29 -22.89
N GLY A 115 9.08 -3.12 -22.25
CA GLY A 115 8.19 -1.97 -22.49
C GLY A 115 8.72 -0.92 -23.47
N GLY A 116 9.82 -1.20 -24.17
CA GLY A 116 10.35 -0.34 -25.24
C GLY A 116 11.38 0.70 -24.80
N GLY A 117 11.81 0.71 -23.54
CA GLY A 117 12.78 1.70 -23.06
C GLY A 117 14.16 1.58 -23.70
N LEU A 118 14.48 0.44 -24.32
CA LEU A 118 15.70 0.24 -25.11
C LEU A 118 15.73 1.06 -26.42
N TYR A 119 14.61 1.57 -26.93
CA TYR A 119 14.63 2.49 -28.07
C TYR A 119 15.42 3.77 -27.76
N ALA A 120 15.36 4.23 -26.50
CA ALA A 120 16.04 5.44 -26.04
C ALA A 120 17.49 5.21 -25.57
N VAL A 121 18.02 3.98 -25.72
CA VAL A 121 19.41 3.63 -25.44
C VAL A 121 20.23 3.75 -26.72
N ASP A 122 21.49 4.17 -26.60
CA ASP A 122 22.37 4.32 -27.77
C ASP A 122 22.49 3.00 -28.55
N GLY A 123 22.41 3.10 -29.88
CA GLY A 123 22.33 1.94 -30.78
C GLY A 123 21.01 1.15 -30.74
N SER A 124 20.03 1.56 -29.93
CA SER A 124 18.70 0.97 -29.79
C SER A 124 18.71 -0.57 -29.80
N PRO A 125 19.45 -1.22 -28.88
CA PRO A 125 19.60 -2.68 -28.90
C PRO A 125 18.23 -3.37 -28.82
N SER A 126 18.12 -4.52 -29.49
CA SER A 126 16.91 -5.34 -29.41
C SER A 126 16.83 -6.01 -28.02
N PRO A 127 15.63 -6.10 -27.41
CA PRO A 127 15.45 -6.82 -26.15
C PRO A 127 15.92 -8.27 -26.31
N SER A 128 16.89 -8.70 -25.50
CA SER A 128 17.46 -10.05 -25.59
C SER A 128 18.24 -10.43 -24.33
N GLY A 129 18.70 -11.68 -24.27
CA GLY A 129 19.62 -12.15 -23.23
C GLY A 129 18.99 -12.32 -21.85
N SER A 130 19.83 -12.24 -20.81
CA SER A 130 19.40 -12.43 -19.41
C SER A 130 18.49 -11.30 -18.93
N LEU A 131 18.78 -10.06 -19.29
CA LEU A 131 17.97 -8.90 -18.91
C LEU A 131 16.52 -9.01 -19.39
N LEU A 132 16.31 -9.49 -20.63
CA LEU A 132 14.95 -9.74 -21.12
C LEU A 132 14.25 -10.84 -20.30
N LYS A 133 14.95 -11.94 -19.98
CA LYS A 133 14.37 -13.05 -19.20
C LYS A 133 14.00 -12.61 -17.79
N GLU A 134 14.90 -11.91 -17.12
CA GLU A 134 14.69 -11.38 -15.76
C GLU A 134 13.57 -10.33 -15.75
N GLY A 135 13.60 -9.37 -16.68
CA GLY A 135 12.55 -8.35 -16.84
C GLY A 135 11.18 -8.96 -17.11
N THR A 136 11.10 -9.90 -18.06
CA THR A 136 9.85 -10.61 -18.37
C THR A 136 9.31 -11.36 -17.16
N ALA A 137 10.19 -12.04 -16.40
CA ALA A 137 9.77 -12.78 -15.21
C ALA A 137 9.24 -11.87 -14.10
N MET A 138 9.90 -10.74 -13.85
CA MET A 138 9.43 -9.74 -12.88
C MET A 138 8.09 -9.14 -13.31
N LEU A 139 7.95 -8.76 -14.58
CA LEU A 139 6.71 -8.21 -15.12
C LEU A 139 5.56 -9.22 -15.04
N ALA A 140 5.79 -10.47 -15.45
CA ALA A 140 4.78 -11.52 -15.44
C ALA A 140 4.31 -11.85 -14.02
N ALA A 141 5.23 -11.93 -13.05
CA ALA A 141 4.89 -12.19 -11.66
C ALA A 141 3.98 -11.10 -11.09
N LEU A 142 4.40 -9.83 -11.21
CA LEU A 142 3.61 -8.71 -10.69
C LEU A 142 2.26 -8.58 -11.40
N ALA A 143 2.23 -8.72 -12.74
CA ALA A 143 0.99 -8.64 -13.48
C ALA A 143 0.00 -9.73 -13.08
N SER A 144 0.47 -10.97 -12.90
CA SER A 144 -0.37 -12.08 -12.42
C SER A 144 -0.89 -11.83 -11.00
N ASP A 145 -0.05 -11.34 -10.09
CA ASP A 145 -0.46 -11.08 -8.71
C ASP A 145 -1.51 -9.96 -8.64
N PHE A 146 -1.34 -8.87 -9.40
CA PHE A 146 -2.34 -7.79 -9.45
C PHE A 146 -3.63 -8.23 -10.17
N ALA A 147 -3.54 -9.00 -11.26
CA ALA A 147 -4.71 -9.49 -11.98
C ALA A 147 -5.55 -10.48 -11.14
N ALA A 148 -4.94 -11.15 -10.15
CA ALA A 148 -5.66 -12.02 -9.23
C ALA A 148 -6.49 -11.25 -8.18
N ILE A 149 -6.31 -9.93 -8.03
CA ILE A 149 -7.08 -9.10 -7.11
C ILE A 149 -8.40 -8.70 -7.78
N ASP A 150 -9.52 -8.97 -7.11
CA ASP A 150 -10.85 -8.70 -7.67
C ASP A 150 -11.05 -7.21 -8.02
N GLY A 151 -11.48 -6.98 -9.26
CA GLY A 151 -11.69 -5.63 -9.80
C GLY A 151 -10.42 -4.82 -10.04
N VAL A 152 -9.23 -5.43 -10.03
CA VAL A 152 -7.97 -4.78 -10.47
C VAL A 152 -7.69 -5.12 -11.93
N SER A 153 -7.28 -4.11 -12.69
CA SER A 153 -6.88 -4.22 -14.08
C SER A 153 -5.42 -3.80 -14.25
N VAL A 154 -4.68 -4.56 -15.04
CA VAL A 154 -3.26 -4.31 -15.29
C VAL A 154 -3.05 -3.78 -16.70
N THR A 155 -2.32 -2.68 -16.82
CA THR A 155 -1.81 -2.13 -18.08
C THR A 155 -0.30 -2.31 -18.13
N VAL A 156 0.22 -2.72 -19.29
CA VAL A 156 1.66 -2.83 -19.55
C VAL A 156 2.01 -2.25 -20.91
N LEU A 157 3.28 -1.89 -21.11
CA LEU A 157 3.83 -1.56 -22.42
C LEU A 157 4.54 -2.78 -23.02
N LYS A 158 4.55 -2.87 -24.34
CA LYS A 158 5.23 -3.90 -25.12
C LYS A 158 6.09 -3.27 -26.22
N ASP A 159 7.37 -3.60 -26.25
CA ASP A 159 8.25 -3.33 -27.38
C ASP A 159 7.80 -4.16 -28.59
N SER A 160 7.54 -3.50 -29.72
CA SER A 160 7.12 -4.16 -30.96
C SER A 160 8.12 -5.18 -31.51
N ARG A 161 9.38 -5.16 -31.06
CA ARG A 161 10.42 -6.11 -31.47
C ARG A 161 10.32 -7.46 -30.74
N LEU A 162 9.46 -7.55 -29.72
CA LEU A 162 9.13 -8.81 -29.07
C LEU A 162 7.97 -9.50 -29.81
N ASP A 163 8.21 -10.71 -30.30
CA ASP A 163 7.17 -11.52 -30.94
C ASP A 163 5.98 -11.74 -29.99
N VAL A 164 6.28 -12.24 -28.78
CA VAL A 164 5.29 -12.52 -27.74
C VAL A 164 5.76 -11.94 -26.41
N LEU A 165 4.81 -11.38 -25.65
CA LEU A 165 4.99 -10.98 -24.26
C LEU A 165 3.93 -11.71 -23.44
N GLU A 166 4.32 -12.83 -22.82
CA GLU A 166 3.42 -13.70 -22.05
C GLU A 166 3.18 -13.10 -20.65
N VAL A 167 2.30 -12.11 -20.61
CA VAL A 167 1.95 -11.38 -19.39
C VAL A 167 0.43 -11.22 -19.33
N GLU A 168 -0.15 -11.59 -18.18
CA GLU A 168 -1.57 -11.43 -17.90
C GLU A 168 -1.88 -9.95 -17.61
N ALA A 169 -2.30 -9.22 -18.65
CA ALA A 169 -2.64 -7.81 -18.55
C ALA A 169 -3.95 -7.54 -19.30
N ALA A 170 -4.82 -6.73 -18.69
CA ALA A 170 -6.05 -6.27 -19.32
C ALA A 170 -5.76 -5.40 -20.57
N GLN A 171 -4.64 -4.68 -20.55
CA GLN A 171 -4.17 -3.88 -21.68
C GLN A 171 -2.66 -4.05 -21.90
N GLN A 172 -2.28 -4.32 -23.15
CA GLN A 172 -0.89 -4.28 -23.61
C GLN A 172 -0.73 -3.22 -24.71
N ILE A 173 0.03 -2.16 -24.43
CA ILE A 173 0.24 -1.04 -25.37
C ILE A 173 1.55 -1.26 -26.13
N THR A 174 1.47 -1.49 -27.44
CA THR A 174 2.67 -1.75 -28.26
C THR A 174 3.32 -0.45 -28.75
N VAL A 175 4.63 -0.30 -28.52
CA VAL A 175 5.44 0.87 -28.88
C VAL A 175 6.57 0.51 -29.85
N ARG A 176 6.90 1.42 -30.77
CA ARG A 176 7.87 1.21 -31.88
C ARG A 176 9.04 2.18 -31.90
N SER A 177 9.07 3.14 -30.98
CA SER A 177 10.12 4.17 -30.92
C SER A 177 10.26 4.74 -29.51
N ALA A 178 11.31 5.52 -29.28
CA ALA A 178 11.54 6.21 -28.01
C ALA A 178 10.44 7.26 -27.73
N ASP A 179 9.94 7.94 -28.76
CA ASP A 179 8.87 8.92 -28.62
C ASP A 179 7.53 8.23 -28.31
N GLU A 180 7.23 7.10 -28.97
CA GLU A 180 6.06 6.29 -28.66
C GLU A 180 6.13 5.72 -27.24
N GLU A 181 7.30 5.22 -26.81
CA GLU A 181 7.50 4.75 -25.43
C GLU A 181 7.22 5.84 -24.42
N ARG A 182 7.79 7.03 -24.62
CA ARG A 182 7.58 8.15 -23.72
C ARG A 182 6.11 8.59 -23.66
N GLU A 183 5.46 8.75 -24.80
CA GLU A 183 4.06 9.20 -24.82
C GLU A 183 3.13 8.15 -24.22
N ALA A 184 3.29 6.87 -24.60
CA ALA A 184 2.48 5.79 -24.08
C ALA A 184 2.69 5.58 -22.57
N PHE A 185 3.93 5.70 -22.08
CA PHE A 185 4.23 5.62 -20.65
C PHE A 185 3.48 6.69 -19.88
N ARG A 186 3.60 7.95 -20.31
CA ARG A 186 2.97 9.09 -19.62
C ARG A 186 1.45 9.04 -19.70
N GLN A 187 0.91 8.61 -20.84
CA GLN A 187 -0.53 8.38 -20.97
C GLN A 187 -1.00 7.28 -20.02
N ALA A 188 -0.28 6.15 -19.94
CA ALA A 188 -0.60 5.05 -19.04
C ALA A 188 -0.63 5.52 -17.58
N VAL A 189 0.43 6.21 -17.12
CA VAL A 189 0.51 6.83 -15.79
C VAL A 189 -0.73 7.66 -15.47
N ARG A 190 -1.12 8.57 -16.36
CA ARG A 190 -2.28 9.46 -16.16
C ARG A 190 -3.63 8.75 -16.20
N SER A 191 -3.69 7.55 -16.78
CA SER A 191 -4.91 6.77 -16.99
C SER A 191 -5.13 5.66 -15.96
N THR A 192 -4.16 5.43 -15.08
CA THR A 192 -4.21 4.39 -14.05
C THR A 192 -4.12 4.97 -12.64
N ASP A 193 -4.71 4.28 -11.67
CA ASP A 193 -4.74 4.71 -10.27
C ASP A 193 -3.37 4.59 -9.58
N ALA A 194 -2.52 3.65 -10.04
CA ALA A 194 -1.19 3.42 -9.49
C ALA A 194 -0.18 2.99 -10.54
N THR A 195 1.11 3.23 -10.29
CA THR A 195 2.21 2.86 -11.19
C THR A 195 3.33 2.12 -10.46
N LEU A 196 3.84 1.06 -11.06
CA LEU A 196 5.03 0.33 -10.60
C LEU A 196 6.06 0.27 -11.73
N ILE A 197 7.28 0.73 -11.44
CA ILE A 197 8.38 0.82 -12.41
C ILE A 197 9.44 -0.24 -12.09
N ILE A 198 9.82 -0.99 -13.11
CA ILE A 198 10.89 -1.99 -13.10
C ILE A 198 11.88 -1.57 -14.19
N ALA A 199 13.08 -1.17 -13.78
CA ALA A 199 14.10 -0.74 -14.72
C ALA A 199 15.48 -0.95 -14.10
N PRO A 200 16.49 -1.29 -14.92
CA PRO A 200 17.86 -1.33 -14.43
C PRO A 200 18.35 0.08 -14.08
N GLU A 201 19.22 0.18 -13.08
CA GLU A 201 19.69 1.45 -12.54
C GLU A 201 20.80 2.11 -13.37
N PHE A 202 21.42 1.39 -14.30
CA PHE A 202 22.52 1.93 -15.10
C PHE A 202 22.04 3.08 -16.01
N ASP A 203 22.95 4.01 -16.29
CA ASP A 203 22.72 5.19 -17.14
C ASP A 203 21.48 6.03 -16.78
N GLY A 204 21.04 5.97 -15.50
CA GLY A 204 19.89 6.72 -15.01
C GLY A 204 18.56 6.28 -15.64
N LEU A 205 18.51 5.10 -16.25
CA LEU A 205 17.34 4.62 -16.97
C LEU A 205 16.10 4.50 -16.08
N HIS A 206 16.27 3.93 -14.89
CA HIS A 206 15.22 3.84 -13.86
C HIS A 206 14.81 5.23 -13.38
N LEU A 207 15.77 6.04 -12.91
CA LEU A 207 15.53 7.39 -12.40
C LEU A 207 14.72 8.26 -13.37
N ARG A 208 15.05 8.20 -14.67
CA ARG A 208 14.34 8.98 -15.70
C ARG A 208 12.86 8.61 -15.82
N ARG A 209 12.49 7.33 -15.71
CA ARG A 209 11.08 6.90 -15.78
C ARG A 209 10.35 7.23 -14.49
N THR A 210 11.02 7.11 -13.34
CA THR A 210 10.46 7.54 -12.05
C THR A 210 10.14 9.03 -12.06
N LEU A 211 11.05 9.86 -12.58
CA LEU A 211 10.80 11.30 -12.76
C LEU A 211 9.63 11.58 -13.69
N TRP A 212 9.50 10.86 -14.82
CA TRP A 212 8.33 11.04 -15.70
C TRP A 212 7.01 10.74 -15.00
N ALA A 213 6.97 9.67 -14.20
CA ALA A 213 5.78 9.29 -13.46
C ALA A 213 5.43 10.32 -12.37
N GLU A 214 6.42 10.81 -11.62
CA GLU A 214 6.22 11.85 -10.61
C GLU A 214 5.79 13.19 -11.23
N GLU A 215 6.39 13.59 -12.35
CA GLU A 215 5.99 14.79 -13.11
C GLU A 215 4.52 14.73 -13.56
N ASP A 216 3.99 13.52 -13.78
CA ASP A 216 2.59 13.27 -14.16
C ASP A 216 1.68 12.94 -12.97
N GLY A 217 2.17 13.07 -11.73
CA GLY A 217 1.38 12.90 -10.52
C GLY A 217 1.04 11.44 -10.16
N ALA A 218 1.87 10.49 -10.60
CA ALA A 218 1.66 9.08 -10.32
C ALA A 218 1.59 8.77 -8.81
N PHE A 219 0.67 7.91 -8.42
CA PHE A 219 0.79 7.17 -7.16
C PHE A 219 1.75 5.99 -7.38
N LEU A 220 2.99 6.13 -6.93
CA LEU A 220 4.03 5.12 -7.11
C LEU A 220 3.95 4.01 -6.06
N LEU A 221 3.90 2.77 -6.52
CA LEU A 221 4.07 1.56 -5.71
C LEU A 221 5.55 1.15 -5.56
N SER A 222 6.40 1.68 -6.43
CA SER A 222 7.87 1.59 -6.35
C SER A 222 8.47 2.81 -5.65
N PRO A 223 9.72 2.76 -5.16
CA PRO A 223 10.36 3.94 -4.57
C PRO A 223 10.40 5.15 -5.51
N GLY A 224 10.24 6.35 -4.94
CA GLY A 224 10.30 7.63 -5.66
C GLY A 224 11.72 8.04 -6.09
N SER A 225 11.81 9.10 -6.88
CA SER A 225 13.04 9.53 -7.55
C SER A 225 14.16 9.92 -6.57
N ASP A 226 13.81 10.49 -5.42
CA ASP A 226 14.75 10.79 -4.34
C ASP A 226 15.52 9.53 -3.91
N PHE A 227 14.82 8.43 -3.68
CA PHE A 227 15.42 7.16 -3.29
C PHE A 227 16.17 6.51 -4.47
N VAL A 228 15.52 6.43 -5.64
CA VAL A 228 16.08 5.78 -6.84
C VAL A 228 17.37 6.47 -7.28
N GLY A 229 17.45 7.80 -7.18
CA GLY A 229 18.63 8.58 -7.55
C GLY A 229 19.86 8.25 -6.70
N ILE A 230 19.66 8.03 -5.39
CA ILE A 230 20.72 7.62 -4.48
C ILE A 230 21.09 6.16 -4.71
N ALA A 231 20.08 5.29 -4.74
CA ALA A 231 20.27 3.84 -4.84
C ALA A 231 20.92 3.44 -6.17
N GLY A 232 20.66 4.18 -7.24
CA GLY A 232 21.29 3.96 -8.55
C GLY A 232 22.78 4.31 -8.60
N CYS A 233 23.31 5.07 -7.62
CA CYS A 233 24.72 5.42 -7.53
C CYS A 233 25.38 4.69 -6.35
N LYS A 234 26.18 3.66 -6.64
CA LYS A 234 26.90 2.88 -5.61
C LYS A 234 27.75 3.76 -4.68
N TRP A 235 28.36 4.82 -5.22
CA TRP A 235 29.18 5.75 -4.44
C TRP A 235 28.35 6.59 -3.49
N GLU A 236 27.22 7.13 -3.96
CA GLU A 236 26.31 7.92 -3.14
C GLU A 236 25.66 7.07 -2.05
N CYS A 237 25.20 5.87 -2.41
CA CYS A 237 24.66 4.91 -1.46
C CYS A 237 25.68 4.55 -0.36
N PHE A 238 26.95 4.32 -0.71
CA PHE A 238 28.01 4.08 0.26
C PHE A 238 28.20 5.26 1.21
N HIS A 239 28.24 6.49 0.69
CA HIS A 239 28.38 7.69 1.51
C HIS A 239 27.22 7.85 2.46
N ARG A 240 25.99 7.62 1.99
CA ARG A 240 24.79 7.75 2.80
C ARG A 240 24.76 6.74 3.96
N TRP A 241 25.04 5.48 3.67
CA TRP A 241 25.12 4.43 4.69
C TRP A 241 26.25 4.63 5.69
N ARG A 242 27.42 5.11 5.23
CA ARG A 242 28.59 5.28 6.10
C ARG A 242 28.51 6.53 6.97
N LEU A 243 27.88 7.60 6.48
CA LEU A 243 27.88 8.91 7.13
C LEU A 243 26.58 9.21 7.91
N GLY A 244 25.55 8.37 7.79
CA GLY A 244 24.34 8.44 8.64
C GLY A 244 23.40 9.60 8.33
N ASN A 245 23.43 10.14 7.09
CA ASN A 245 22.54 11.19 6.62
C ASN A 245 21.33 10.64 5.82
#